data_AF-A0A2R6HRP5-F1
#
_entry.id   AF-A0A2R6HRP5-F1
#
_cell.length_a   1.000
_cell.length_b   1.000
_cell.length_c   1.000
_cell.angle_alpha   90.00
_cell.angle_beta   90.00
_cell.angle_gamma   90.00
#
_symmetry.space_group_name_H-M   'P 1'
#
loop_
_entity.id
_entity.type
_entity.pdbx_description
1 polymer ?
#
loop_
_entity_poly.entity_id
_entity_poly.type
_entity_poly.pdbx_seq_one_letter_code
_entity_poly.pdbx_strand_id
1 'polypeptide(L)'
;MTLVSSVSPGVPLLIAFGVLAGMVATRAMDVVMGRLPEGETPPFIAAGVLTEQSPETASARLAAVVHHVAGWLTGPLFVTMLLLAGSVLGDGVVAYLATGVVLLALMVGFFAVVVLPRPGLPRQRVRTITRDWAVSAVGYLLVLVPLVAGGATGLSGL
;
A
#
# COMPACT_ATOMS: atom_id res chain seq x y z
N MET A 1 -32.92 -12.26 -2.99
CA MET A 1 -32.04 -11.60 -1.99
C MET A 1 -31.23 -12.69 -1.29
N THR A 2 -30.28 -13.31 -2.00
CA THR A 2 -29.68 -14.61 -1.62
C THR A 2 -28.20 -14.74 -2.01
N LEU A 3 -27.59 -13.72 -2.62
CA LEU A 3 -26.18 -13.76 -3.04
C LEU A 3 -25.19 -13.58 -1.87
N VAL A 4 -25.60 -12.92 -0.78
CA VAL A 4 -24.71 -12.62 0.36
C VAL A 4 -24.57 -13.81 1.30
N SER A 5 -25.54 -14.74 1.30
CA SER A 5 -25.59 -15.88 2.21
C SER A 5 -24.60 -17.00 1.89
N SER A 6 -23.94 -16.97 0.72
CA SER A 6 -22.94 -17.96 0.30
C SER A 6 -21.49 -17.51 0.51
N VAL A 7 -21.27 -16.27 0.97
CA VAL A 7 -19.91 -15.77 1.26
C VAL A 7 -19.50 -16.24 2.64
N SER A 8 -18.37 -16.96 2.73
CA SER A 8 -17.79 -17.34 4.02
C SER A 8 -17.55 -16.09 4.88
N PRO A 9 -17.96 -16.06 6.16
CA PRO A 9 -17.65 -14.97 7.07
C PRO A 9 -16.16 -14.67 7.21
N GLY A 10 -15.29 -15.64 6.90
CA GLY A 10 -13.84 -15.46 6.90
C GLY A 10 -13.36 -14.43 5.88
N VAL A 11 -14.06 -14.24 4.76
CA VAL A 11 -13.70 -13.26 3.72
C VAL A 11 -13.81 -11.81 4.22
N PRO A 12 -14.98 -11.33 4.69
CA PRO A 12 -15.08 -9.97 5.22
C PRO A 12 -14.19 -9.76 6.45
N LEU A 13 -13.99 -10.79 7.29
CA LEU A 13 -13.05 -10.72 8.41
C LEU A 13 -11.61 -10.55 7.96
N LEU A 14 -11.16 -11.28 6.93
CA LEU A 14 -9.81 -11.15 6.39
C LEU A 14 -9.61 -9.77 5.73
N ILE A 15 -10.62 -9.24 5.03
CA ILE A 15 -10.57 -7.89 4.46
C ILE A 15 -10.46 -6.84 5.58
N ALA A 16 -11.25 -6.96 6.65
CA ALA A 16 -11.17 -6.09 7.82
C ALA A 16 -9.80 -6.21 8.53
N PHE A 17 -9.29 -7.43 8.69
CA PHE A 17 -7.94 -7.68 9.19
C PHE A 17 -6.87 -7.03 8.32
N GLY A 18 -7.10 -6.97 7.00
CA GLY A 18 -6.26 -6.24 6.05
C GLY A 18 -6.04 -4.79 6.48
N VAL A 19 -7.02 -4.10 7.08
CA VAL A 19 -6.84 -2.74 7.61
C VAL A 19 -5.77 -2.73 8.71
N LEU A 20 -5.88 -3.64 9.68
CA LEU A 20 -4.92 -3.74 10.80
C LEU A 20 -3.52 -4.09 10.29
N ALA A 21 -3.41 -5.04 9.36
CA ALA A 21 -2.14 -5.39 8.74
C ALA A 21 -1.54 -4.20 7.96
N GLY A 22 -2.37 -3.46 7.23
CA GLY A 22 -1.98 -2.24 6.53
C GLY A 22 -1.51 -1.14 7.47
N MET A 23 -2.16 -0.96 8.63
CA MET A 23 -1.72 -0.03 9.67
C MET A 23 -0.32 -0.38 10.18
N VAL A 24 -0.06 -1.65 10.51
CA VAL A 24 1.26 -2.10 10.98
C VAL A 24 2.32 -1.94 9.89
N ALA A 25 2.01 -2.33 8.66
CA ALA A 25 2.91 -2.19 7.51
C ALA A 25 3.25 -0.72 7.22
N THR A 26 2.29 0.20 7.37
CA THR A 26 2.52 1.64 7.21
C THR A 26 3.53 2.16 8.24
N ARG A 27 3.46 1.69 9.50
CA ARG A 27 4.43 2.08 10.52
C ARG A 27 5.83 1.56 10.24
N ALA A 28 5.94 0.35 9.69
CA ALA A 28 7.22 -0.17 9.23
C ALA A 28 7.77 0.67 8.05
N MET A 29 6.88 1.12 7.16
CA MET A 29 7.23 2.00 6.06
C MET A 29 7.72 3.38 6.54
N ASP A 30 7.09 3.99 7.55
CA ASP A 30 7.56 5.26 8.16
C ASP A 30 9.03 5.14 8.62
N VAL A 31 9.35 4.00 9.25
CA VAL A 31 10.70 3.67 9.73
C VAL A 31 11.70 3.50 8.58
N VAL A 32 11.27 3.03 7.40
CA VAL A 32 12.12 2.97 6.20
C VAL A 32 12.27 4.37 5.59
N MET A 33 11.18 5.12 5.46
CA MET A 33 11.15 6.46 4.90
C MET A 33 12.09 7.41 5.65
N GLY A 34 12.08 7.39 6.98
CA GLY A 34 12.97 8.22 7.80
C GLY A 34 14.47 7.91 7.67
N ARG A 35 14.85 6.86 6.92
CA ARG A 35 16.25 6.51 6.62
C ARG A 35 16.68 6.83 5.19
N LEU A 36 15.76 7.32 4.36
CA LEU A 36 16.01 7.56 2.95
C LEU A 36 16.06 9.08 2.66
N PRO A 37 16.96 9.54 1.77
CA PRO A 37 17.13 10.96 1.49
C PRO A 37 15.85 11.72 1.09
N GLU A 38 15.00 11.09 0.27
CA GLU A 38 13.71 11.64 -0.18
C GLU A 38 12.54 10.74 0.29
N GLY A 39 12.75 9.97 1.37
CA GLY A 39 11.78 8.99 1.85
C GLY A 39 10.46 9.60 2.31
N GLU A 40 10.51 10.76 2.98
CA GLU A 40 9.31 11.45 3.48
C GLU A 40 8.64 12.35 2.45
N THR A 41 9.24 12.56 1.28
CA THR A 41 8.76 13.47 0.24
C THR A 41 7.44 13.02 -0.43
N PRO A 42 7.18 11.73 -0.73
CA PRO A 42 5.96 11.30 -1.42
C PRO A 42 4.64 11.73 -0.74
N PRO A 43 4.46 11.61 0.59
CA PRO A 43 3.31 12.18 1.29
C PRO A 43 3.06 13.67 1.04
N PHE A 44 4.12 14.49 1.02
CA PHE A 44 4.00 15.93 0.78
C PHE A 44 3.62 16.24 -0.67
N ILE A 45 4.14 15.48 -1.64
CA ILE A 45 3.73 15.60 -3.03
C ILE A 45 2.25 15.24 -3.17
N ALA A 46 1.80 14.13 -2.56
CA ALA A 46 0.40 13.73 -2.61
C ALA A 46 -0.51 14.79 -1.97
N ALA A 47 -0.13 15.34 -0.81
CA ALA A 47 -0.87 16.41 -0.15
C ALA A 47 -0.92 17.68 -1.01
N GLY A 48 0.21 18.12 -1.56
CA GLY A 48 0.28 19.28 -2.45
C GLY A 48 -0.57 19.11 -3.71
N VAL A 49 -0.61 17.90 -4.27
CA VAL A 49 -1.50 17.59 -5.41
C VAL A 49 -2.98 17.69 -5.04
N LEU A 50 -3.37 17.29 -3.83
CA LEU A 50 -4.76 17.38 -3.37
C LEU A 50 -5.20 18.81 -3.04
N THR A 51 -4.25 19.69 -2.71
CA THR A 51 -4.53 21.08 -2.33
C THR A 51 -4.07 22.11 -3.35
N GLU A 52 -3.56 21.67 -4.50
CA GLU A 52 -2.95 22.52 -5.53
C GLU A 52 -1.81 23.41 -4.97
N GLN A 53 -1.07 22.90 -4.00
CA GLN A 53 0.07 23.57 -3.38
C GLN A 53 1.40 22.95 -3.81
N SER A 54 2.48 23.73 -3.69
CA SER A 54 3.81 23.16 -3.86
C SER A 54 4.10 22.13 -2.75
N PRO A 55 4.82 21.04 -3.05
CA PRO A 55 5.18 20.05 -2.03
C PRO A 55 5.94 20.66 -0.83
N GLU A 56 6.72 21.71 -1.06
CA GLU A 56 7.52 22.41 -0.03
C GLU A 56 6.66 23.20 0.97
N THR A 57 5.41 23.52 0.60
CA THR A 57 4.48 24.31 1.43
C THR A 57 3.27 23.52 1.88
N ALA A 58 3.15 22.26 1.44
CA ALA A 58 2.05 21.39 1.79
C ALA A 58 2.02 21.09 3.29
N SER A 59 0.81 21.02 3.84
CA SER A 59 0.60 20.75 5.27
C SER A 59 1.15 19.39 5.69
N ALA A 60 2.07 19.38 6.66
CA ALA A 60 2.60 18.14 7.25
C ALA A 60 1.50 17.25 7.84
N ARG A 61 0.45 17.84 8.43
CA ARG A 61 -0.69 17.09 8.96
C ARG A 61 -1.44 16.38 7.83
N LEU A 62 -1.69 17.08 6.72
CA LEU A 62 -2.39 16.48 5.58
C LEU A 62 -1.54 15.38 4.93
N ALA A 63 -0.24 15.62 4.74
CA ALA A 63 0.70 14.62 4.25
C ALA A 63 0.67 13.34 5.11
N ALA A 64 0.72 13.49 6.44
CA ALA A 64 0.61 12.37 7.36
C ALA A 64 -0.73 11.62 7.24
N VAL A 65 -1.86 12.35 7.18
CA VAL A 65 -3.20 11.75 7.04
C VAL A 65 -3.32 10.98 5.73
N VAL A 66 -2.93 11.59 4.61
CA VAL A 66 -2.97 10.96 3.28
C VAL A 66 -2.11 9.70 3.25
N HIS A 67 -0.88 9.78 3.78
CA HIS A 67 0.02 8.63 3.86
C HIS A 67 -0.59 7.48 4.67
N HIS A 68 -1.09 7.79 5.86
CA HIS A 68 -1.62 6.77 6.76
C HIS A 68 -2.90 6.15 6.22
N VAL A 69 -3.87 6.97 5.79
CA VAL A 69 -5.13 6.45 5.23
C VAL A 69 -4.87 5.60 3.99
N ALA A 70 -4.00 6.06 3.07
CA ALA A 70 -3.62 5.26 1.89
C ALA A 70 -2.94 3.94 2.30
N GLY A 71 -2.00 3.98 3.25
CA GLY A 71 -1.32 2.79 3.76
C GLY A 71 -2.26 1.80 4.46
N TRP A 72 -3.26 2.29 5.20
CA TRP A 72 -4.25 1.43 5.87
C TRP A 72 -5.17 0.76 4.85
N LEU A 73 -5.66 1.52 3.87
CA LEU A 73 -6.57 1.02 2.82
C LEU A 73 -5.87 0.13 1.79
N THR A 74 -4.54 0.20 1.70
CA THR A 74 -3.74 -0.71 0.84
C THR A 74 -3.81 -2.17 1.32
N GLY A 75 -4.02 -2.41 2.61
CA GLY A 75 -4.16 -3.77 3.16
C GLY A 75 -5.42 -4.50 2.67
N PRO A 76 -6.64 -3.94 2.80
CA PRO A 76 -7.85 -4.49 2.21
C PRO A 76 -7.77 -4.65 0.68
N LEU A 77 -7.10 -3.71 0.00
CA LEU A 77 -6.83 -3.82 -1.44
C LEU A 77 -5.98 -5.08 -1.74
N PHE A 78 -4.90 -5.29 -1.01
CA PHE A 78 -4.08 -6.50 -1.13
C PHE A 78 -4.90 -7.77 -0.93
N VAL A 79 -5.69 -7.85 0.14
CA VAL A 79 -6.55 -9.01 0.43
C VAL A 79 -7.52 -9.26 -0.71
N THR A 80 -8.15 -8.21 -1.22
CA THR A 80 -9.11 -8.32 -2.33
C THR A 80 -8.43 -8.86 -3.59
N MET A 81 -7.25 -8.33 -3.93
CA MET A 81 -6.46 -8.81 -5.06
C MET A 81 -5.97 -10.24 -4.86
N LEU A 82 -5.62 -10.63 -3.63
CA LEU A 82 -5.22 -11.98 -3.28
C LEU A 82 -6.36 -12.99 -3.48
N LEU A 83 -7.57 -12.65 -3.04
CA LEU A 83 -8.75 -13.49 -3.26
C LEU A 83 -9.05 -13.68 -4.76
N LEU A 84 -8.90 -12.60 -5.54
CA LEU A 84 -9.03 -12.67 -6.99
C LEU A 84 -7.93 -13.55 -7.60
N ALA A 85 -6.67 -13.37 -7.20
CA ALA A 85 -5.55 -14.17 -7.68
C ALA A 85 -5.70 -15.65 -7.31
N GLY A 86 -6.14 -15.96 -6.10
CA GLY A 86 -6.38 -17.34 -5.63
C GLY A 86 -7.42 -18.07 -6.47
N SER A 87 -8.44 -17.36 -6.99
CA SER A 87 -9.43 -17.97 -7.89
C SER A 87 -8.87 -18.43 -9.24
N VAL A 88 -7.69 -17.93 -9.63
CA VAL A 88 -7.02 -18.25 -10.90
C VAL A 88 -5.78 -19.12 -10.70
N LEU A 89 -4.98 -18.81 -9.67
CA LEU A 89 -3.67 -19.42 -9.39
C LEU A 89 -3.74 -20.52 -8.34
N GLY A 90 -4.88 -20.67 -7.65
CA GLY A 90 -5.05 -21.53 -6.48
C GLY A 90 -4.52 -20.90 -5.20
N ASP A 91 -4.84 -21.55 -4.08
CA ASP A 91 -4.38 -21.13 -2.75
C ASP A 91 -2.93 -21.57 -2.54
N GLY A 92 -2.00 -20.62 -2.43
CA GLY A 92 -0.60 -20.94 -2.20
C GLY A 92 0.34 -19.76 -2.31
N VAL A 93 1.62 -19.98 -2.00
CA VAL A 93 2.67 -18.94 -1.97
C VAL A 93 2.76 -18.14 -3.27
N VAL A 94 2.49 -18.77 -4.41
CA VAL A 94 2.49 -18.13 -5.72
C VAL A 94 1.46 -17.00 -5.80
N ALA A 95 0.25 -17.19 -5.27
CA ALA A 95 -0.78 -16.15 -5.25
C ALA A 95 -0.35 -14.93 -4.41
N TYR A 96 0.24 -15.16 -3.24
CA TYR A 96 0.75 -14.08 -2.39
C TYR A 96 1.88 -13.29 -3.06
N LEU A 97 2.85 -13.98 -3.65
CA LEU A 97 3.97 -13.35 -4.34
C LEU A 97 3.50 -12.57 -5.58
N ALA A 98 2.62 -13.17 -6.38
CA ALA A 98 2.05 -12.52 -7.56
C ALA A 98 1.27 -11.26 -7.17
N THR A 99 0.37 -11.35 -6.18
CA THR A 99 -0.37 -10.19 -5.68
C THR A 99 0.55 -9.12 -5.11
N GLY A 100 1.61 -9.51 -4.37
CA GLY A 100 2.61 -8.58 -3.86
C GLY A 100 3.35 -7.83 -4.97
N VAL A 101 3.77 -8.54 -6.03
CA VAL A 101 4.43 -7.93 -7.20
C VAL A 101 3.48 -6.97 -7.92
N VAL A 102 2.23 -7.36 -8.15
CA VAL A 102 1.24 -6.49 -8.80
C VAL A 102 0.97 -5.25 -7.94
N LEU A 103 0.79 -5.41 -6.63
CA LEU A 103 0.57 -4.27 -5.74
C LEU A 103 1.79 -3.35 -5.68
N LEU A 104 3.01 -3.89 -5.65
CA LEU A 104 4.23 -3.08 -5.75
C LEU A 104 4.25 -2.26 -7.04
N ALA A 105 3.94 -2.88 -8.18
CA ALA A 105 3.87 -2.21 -9.46
C ALA A 105 2.80 -1.10 -9.45
N LEU A 106 1.65 -1.34 -8.83
CA LEU A 106 0.60 -0.34 -8.66
C LEU A 106 1.06 0.83 -7.78
N MET A 107 1.63 0.57 -6.61
CA MET A 107 2.12 1.61 -5.69
C MET A 107 3.18 2.48 -6.35
N VAL A 108 4.19 1.86 -6.96
CA VAL A 108 5.32 2.57 -7.57
C VAL A 108 4.87 3.25 -8.86
N GLY A 109 4.14 2.55 -9.72
CA GLY A 109 3.68 3.06 -11.01
C GLY A 109 2.68 4.19 -10.87
N PHE A 110 1.68 4.05 -10.01
CA PHE A 110 0.70 5.11 -9.76
C PHE A 110 1.39 6.38 -9.27
N PHE A 111 2.27 6.27 -8.27
CA PHE A 111 2.98 7.44 -7.77
C PHE A 111 3.90 8.06 -8.84
N ALA A 112 4.74 7.26 -9.49
CA ALA A 112 5.74 7.76 -10.43
C ALA A 112 5.12 8.36 -11.71
N VAL A 113 3.98 7.84 -12.17
CA VAL A 113 3.36 8.23 -13.45
C VAL A 113 2.21 9.23 -13.26
N VAL A 114 1.47 9.17 -12.15
CA VAL A 114 0.26 9.99 -11.96
C VAL A 114 0.48 11.14 -10.98
N VAL A 115 1.19 10.90 -9.87
CA VAL A 115 1.30 11.85 -8.76
C VAL A 115 2.55 12.72 -8.90
N LEU A 116 3.72 12.08 -9.02
CA LEU A 116 5.04 12.73 -9.06
C LEU A 116 5.26 13.70 -10.22
N PRO A 117 4.67 13.53 -11.43
CA PRO A 117 4.88 14.48 -12.51
C PRO A 117 4.19 15.85 -12.30
N ARG A 118 3.13 15.91 -11.48
CA ARG A 118 2.31 17.11 -11.30
C ARG A 118 3.05 18.36 -10.82
N PRO A 119 3.97 18.29 -9.82
CA PRO A 119 4.72 19.47 -9.38
C PRO A 119 5.84 19.94 -10.33
N GLY A 120 6.15 19.22 -11.42
CA GLY A 120 7.16 19.67 -12.39
C GLY A 120 8.61 19.69 -11.85
N LEU A 121 8.98 18.74 -11.00
CA LEU A 121 10.30 18.69 -10.34
C LEU A 121 11.46 18.36 -11.30
N PRO A 122 12.72 18.75 -10.97
CA PRO A 122 13.90 18.36 -11.74
C PRO A 122 14.07 16.84 -11.85
N ARG A 123 14.46 16.34 -13.04
CA ARG A 123 14.57 14.90 -13.34
C ARG A 123 15.42 14.10 -12.36
N GLN A 124 16.52 14.68 -11.86
CA GLN A 124 17.39 14.03 -10.89
C GLN A 124 16.69 13.80 -9.54
N ARG A 125 15.91 14.79 -9.08
CA ARG A 125 15.12 14.69 -7.84
C ARG A 125 13.99 13.66 -8.02
N VAL A 126 13.28 13.71 -9.15
CA VAL A 126 12.24 12.72 -9.54
C VAL A 126 12.79 11.29 -9.44
N ARG A 127 13.95 11.01 -10.03
CA ARG A 127 14.56 9.67 -9.97
C ARG A 127 14.86 9.21 -8.54
N THR A 128 15.33 10.13 -7.70
CA THR A 128 15.67 9.83 -6.29
C THR A 128 14.40 9.55 -5.48
N ILE A 129 13.37 10.40 -5.62
CA ILE A 129 12.06 10.21 -4.98
C ILE A 129 11.45 8.88 -5.41
N THR A 130 11.45 8.55 -6.71
CA THR A 130 10.89 7.28 -7.20
C THR A 130 11.61 6.07 -6.63
N ARG A 131 12.95 6.12 -6.54
CA ARG A 131 13.74 5.04 -5.95
C ARG A 131 13.41 4.87 -4.46
N ASP A 132 13.42 5.96 -3.71
CA ASP A 132 13.19 5.93 -2.27
C ASP A 132 11.75 5.51 -1.95
N TRP A 133 10.78 5.91 -2.79
CA TRP A 133 9.41 5.41 -2.75
C TRP A 133 9.33 3.90 -3.00
N ALA A 134 10.03 3.39 -4.02
CA ALA A 134 10.05 1.96 -4.31
C ALA A 134 10.64 1.14 -3.15
N VAL A 135 11.73 1.61 -2.54
CA VAL A 135 12.32 0.96 -1.36
C VAL A 135 11.35 0.96 -0.17
N SER A 136 10.66 2.08 0.06
CA SER A 136 9.66 2.20 1.13
C SER A 136 8.45 1.28 0.88
N ALA A 137 7.96 1.20 -0.36
CA ALA A 137 6.88 0.30 -0.75
C ALA A 137 7.27 -1.18 -0.60
N VAL A 138 8.51 -1.55 -0.89
CA VAL A 138 9.04 -2.89 -0.60
C VAL A 138 9.01 -3.15 0.91
N GLY A 139 9.47 -2.20 1.73
CA GLY A 139 9.41 -2.29 3.20
C GLY A 139 8.00 -2.53 3.73
N TYR A 140 7.01 -1.83 3.17
CA TYR A 140 5.59 -2.03 3.47
C TYR A 140 5.15 -3.48 3.15
N LEU A 141 5.45 -3.98 1.94
CA LEU A 141 5.01 -5.31 1.51
C LEU A 141 5.70 -6.46 2.25
N LEU A 142 6.97 -6.28 2.65
CA LEU A 142 7.68 -7.24 3.49
C LEU A 142 7.00 -7.47 4.84
N VAL A 143 6.19 -6.53 5.31
CA VAL A 143 5.39 -6.65 6.54
C VAL A 143 3.96 -7.08 6.22
N LEU A 144 3.31 -6.46 5.23
CA LEU A 144 1.91 -6.74 4.93
C LEU A 144 1.68 -8.19 4.51
N VAL A 145 2.50 -8.71 3.59
CA VAL A 145 2.33 -10.05 3.02
C VAL A 145 2.35 -11.15 4.08
N PRO A 146 3.37 -11.25 4.97
CA PRO A 146 3.37 -12.28 6.00
C PRO A 146 2.27 -12.09 7.05
N LEU A 147 1.89 -10.85 7.39
CA LEU A 147 0.76 -10.61 8.30
C LEU A 147 -0.54 -11.15 7.72
N VAL A 148 -0.83 -10.86 6.45
CA VAL A 148 -2.04 -11.36 5.77
C VAL A 148 -2.00 -12.88 5.61
N ALA A 149 -0.84 -13.45 5.27
CA ALA A 149 -0.68 -14.91 5.18
C ALA A 149 -0.96 -15.59 6.53
N GLY A 150 -0.39 -15.07 7.63
CA GLY A 150 -0.68 -15.55 8.98
C GLY A 150 -2.15 -15.37 9.38
N GLY A 151 -2.73 -14.20 9.10
CA GLY A 151 -4.14 -13.93 9.35
C GLY A 151 -5.08 -14.87 8.59
N ALA A 152 -4.79 -15.15 7.33
CA ALA A 152 -5.56 -16.09 6.52
C ALA A 152 -5.51 -17.51 7.11
N THR A 153 -4.33 -17.99 7.56
CA THR A 153 -4.22 -19.30 8.22
C THR A 153 -4.96 -19.38 9.55
N GLY A 154 -4.94 -18.30 10.34
CA GLY A 154 -5.65 -18.26 11.63
C GLY A 154 -7.17 -18.18 11.48
N LEU A 155 -7.66 -17.41 10.49
CA LEU A 155 -9.09 -17.24 10.24
C LEU A 155 -9.73 -18.40 9.48
N SER A 156 -8.97 -19.18 8.72
CA SER A 156 -9.45 -20.42 8.08
C SER A 156 -9.52 -21.61 9.03
N GLY A 157 -8.93 -21.49 10.23
CA GLY A 157 -9.07 -22.45 11.33
C GLY A 157 -10.24 -22.18 12.29
N LEU A 158 -11.02 -21.12 12.05
CA LEU A 158 -12.29 -20.81 12.73
C LEU A 158 -13.48 -21.37 11.94
#